data_AF-A0A370XCC5-F1
#
_entry.id   AF-A0A370XCC5-F1
#
_cell.length_a   1.000
_cell.length_b   1.000
_cell.length_c   1.000
_cell.angle_alpha   90.00
_cell.angle_beta   90.00
_cell.angle_gamma   90.00
#
_symmetry.space_group_name_H-M   'P 1'
#
loop_
_entity.id
_entity.type
_entity.pdbx_description
1 polymer ?
#
loop_
_entity_poly.entity_id
_entity_poly.type
_entity_poly.pdbx_seq_one_letter_code
_entity_poly.pdbx_strand_id
1 'polypeptide(L)'
;MADDEVTTRVRFEGEQHYLPFPHIHHAAATLRTLARTTDLGRNHLESAALVMTAFAVEAFCQTLGPAVLGSDWTTPPQGSKRPIERWSVADKLKAIGRAVGVLVDLGQAPWSLVVDLMAARDELAHAKHLSSERTTINLTLDVPAPVDPYDVIRHHLRDRMFPLHNITVLDALSADIDAGLRRLWTAAGHPDHTFDQAGMTHWTGTAVPP
;
A
#
# COMPACT_ATOMS: atom_id res chain seq x y z
N MET A 1 -32.51 -33.30 -30.96
CA MET A 1 -31.69 -32.44 -31.83
C MET A 1 -30.95 -31.51 -30.90
N ALA A 2 -29.63 -31.68 -30.77
CA ALA A 2 -28.81 -30.72 -30.06
C ALA A 2 -28.52 -29.58 -31.04
N ASP A 3 -28.82 -28.34 -30.67
CA ASP A 3 -28.36 -27.17 -31.40
C ASP A 3 -26.83 -27.13 -31.30
N ASP A 4 -26.15 -27.27 -32.43
CA ASP A 4 -24.72 -27.03 -32.52
C ASP A 4 -24.48 -25.53 -32.29
N GLU A 5 -23.90 -25.21 -31.13
CA GLU A 5 -23.59 -23.84 -30.75
C GLU A 5 -22.49 -23.28 -31.67
N VAL A 6 -22.89 -22.42 -32.61
CA VAL A 6 -21.97 -21.79 -33.57
C VAL A 6 -21.00 -20.86 -32.82
N THR A 7 -19.80 -21.35 -32.56
CA THR A 7 -18.76 -20.58 -31.88
C THR A 7 -17.96 -19.77 -32.90
N THR A 8 -18.02 -18.43 -32.83
CA THR A 8 -17.16 -17.56 -33.66
C THR A 8 -15.83 -17.33 -32.94
N ARG A 9 -14.72 -17.69 -33.58
CA ARG A 9 -13.38 -17.40 -33.06
C ARG A 9 -13.06 -15.91 -33.33
N VAL A 10 -12.66 -15.17 -32.31
CA VAL A 10 -12.23 -13.77 -32.42
C VAL A 10 -10.84 -13.65 -31.83
N ARG A 11 -9.93 -12.98 -32.54
CA ARG A 11 -8.60 -12.61 -32.05
C ARG A 11 -8.66 -11.18 -31.55
N PHE A 12 -8.23 -10.96 -30.32
CA PHE A 12 -8.05 -9.63 -29.77
C PHE A 12 -6.57 -9.28 -29.76
N GLU A 13 -6.23 -8.08 -30.22
CA GLU A 13 -4.90 -7.48 -30.10
C GLU A 13 -5.05 -6.14 -29.39
N GLY A 14 -4.20 -5.88 -28.41
CA GLY A 14 -4.31 -4.69 -27.60
C GLY A 14 -3.05 -4.40 -26.80
N GLU A 15 -2.98 -3.16 -26.32
CA GLU A 15 -1.94 -2.70 -25.40
C GLU A 15 -2.55 -2.56 -24.01
N GLN A 16 -1.87 -3.12 -23.01
CA GLN A 16 -2.22 -2.99 -21.60
C GLN A 16 -1.10 -2.26 -20.88
N HIS A 17 -1.42 -1.12 -20.29
CA HIS A 17 -0.51 -0.43 -19.37
C HIS A 17 -1.10 -0.51 -17.96
N TYR A 18 -0.51 -1.35 -17.12
CA TYR A 18 -0.95 -1.54 -15.73
C TYR A 18 -0.08 -0.73 -14.77
N LEU A 19 -0.73 0.09 -13.94
CA LEU A 19 -0.10 0.80 -12.85
C LEU A 19 -0.44 0.08 -11.53
N PRO A 20 0.54 -0.52 -10.82
CA PRO A 20 0.24 -1.29 -9.62
C PRO A 20 -0.24 -0.42 -8.46
N PHE A 21 0.19 0.83 -8.40
CA PHE A 21 -0.14 1.72 -7.29
C PHE A 21 -1.65 1.91 -7.07
N PRO A 22 -2.45 2.36 -8.04
CA PRO A 22 -3.84 2.70 -7.77
C PRO A 22 -4.69 1.50 -7.38
N HIS A 23 -4.38 0.32 -7.93
CA HIS A 23 -5.05 -0.92 -7.54
C HIS A 23 -4.78 -1.28 -6.07
N ILE A 24 -3.51 -1.28 -5.66
CA ILE A 24 -3.12 -1.64 -4.28
C ILE A 24 -3.59 -0.58 -3.28
N HIS A 25 -3.50 0.70 -3.67
CA HIS A 25 -4.01 1.83 -2.88
C HIS A 25 -5.51 1.74 -2.64
N HIS A 26 -6.29 1.45 -3.67
CA HIS A 26 -7.74 1.22 -3.55
C HIS A 26 -8.06 0.03 -2.64
N ALA A 27 -7.32 -1.07 -2.76
CA ALA A 27 -7.49 -2.22 -1.87
C ALA A 27 -7.23 -1.85 -0.39
N ALA A 28 -6.18 -1.06 -0.12
CA ALA A 28 -5.91 -0.55 1.22
C ALA A 28 -7.08 0.30 1.75
N ALA A 29 -7.59 1.25 0.95
CA ALA A 29 -8.73 2.09 1.33
C ALA A 29 -10.02 1.29 1.59
N THR A 30 -10.26 0.25 0.78
CA THR A 30 -11.40 -0.66 0.95
C THR A 30 -11.31 -1.42 2.27
N LEU A 31 -10.13 -1.96 2.60
CA LEU A 31 -9.91 -2.65 3.88
C LEU A 31 -10.09 -1.72 5.08
N ARG A 32 -9.63 -0.46 4.97
CA ARG A 32 -9.86 0.56 6.02
C ARG A 32 -11.34 0.85 6.22
N THR A 33 -12.08 0.96 5.12
CA THR A 33 -13.55 1.14 5.15
C THR A 33 -14.25 -0.05 5.81
N LEU A 34 -13.89 -1.28 5.40
CA LEU A 34 -14.47 -2.50 5.97
C LEU A 34 -14.14 -2.66 7.47
N ALA A 35 -12.92 -2.31 7.89
CA ALA A 35 -12.53 -2.35 9.30
C ALA A 35 -13.43 -1.45 10.18
N ARG A 36 -13.89 -0.32 9.65
CA ARG A 36 -14.79 0.61 10.37
C ARG A 36 -16.21 0.06 10.52
N THR A 37 -16.68 -0.73 9.57
CA THR A 37 -18.07 -1.21 9.53
C THR A 37 -18.24 -2.64 10.02
N THR A 38 -17.15 -3.37 10.23
CA THR A 38 -17.17 -4.78 10.63
C THR A 38 -16.75 -4.90 12.08
N ASP A 39 -17.54 -5.60 12.89
CA ASP A 39 -17.18 -5.94 14.27
C ASP A 39 -16.33 -7.22 14.31
N LEU A 40 -16.83 -8.31 13.70
CA LEU A 40 -16.13 -9.58 13.67
C LEU A 40 -14.90 -9.53 12.75
N GLY A 41 -13.73 -9.81 13.30
CA GLY A 41 -12.49 -9.84 12.52
C GLY A 41 -11.94 -8.47 12.16
N ARG A 42 -12.46 -7.38 12.75
CA ARG A 42 -11.94 -6.00 12.60
C ARG A 42 -10.42 -5.95 12.70
N ASN A 43 -9.86 -6.64 13.68
CA ASN A 43 -8.42 -6.61 13.93
C ASN A 43 -7.59 -7.16 12.75
N HIS A 44 -8.12 -8.14 12.03
CA HIS A 44 -7.49 -8.71 10.84
C HIS A 44 -7.59 -7.74 9.66
N LEU A 45 -8.75 -7.09 9.50
CA LEU A 45 -8.95 -6.06 8.48
C LEU A 45 -8.01 -4.87 8.68
N GLU A 46 -7.84 -4.40 9.92
CA GLU A 46 -6.90 -3.31 10.25
C GLU A 46 -5.45 -3.68 9.95
N SER A 47 -5.03 -4.89 10.34
CA SER A 47 -3.67 -5.38 10.06
C SER A 47 -3.44 -5.54 8.56
N ALA A 48 -4.43 -6.08 7.83
CA ALA A 48 -4.38 -6.18 6.38
C ALA A 48 -4.34 -4.79 5.72
N ALA A 49 -5.13 -3.84 6.22
CA ALA A 49 -5.13 -2.46 5.74
C ALA A 49 -3.76 -1.80 5.92
N LEU A 50 -3.10 -1.99 7.07
CA LEU A 50 -1.75 -1.50 7.32
C LEU A 50 -0.76 -2.04 6.29
N VAL A 51 -0.74 -3.36 6.10
CA VAL A 51 0.16 -4.04 5.16
C VAL A 51 -0.10 -3.58 3.73
N MET A 52 -1.37 -3.48 3.33
CA MET A 52 -1.75 -3.01 1.99
C MET A 52 -1.40 -1.54 1.77
N THR A 53 -1.46 -0.70 2.81
CA THR A 53 -1.01 0.70 2.73
C THR A 53 0.50 0.75 2.50
N ALA A 54 1.30 -0.06 3.20
CA ALA A 54 2.74 -0.16 2.98
C ALA A 54 3.07 -0.65 1.56
N PHE A 55 2.35 -1.67 1.06
CA PHE A 55 2.49 -2.12 -0.31
C PHE A 55 2.06 -1.08 -1.34
N ALA A 56 1.06 -0.24 -1.04
CA ALA A 56 0.69 0.86 -1.92
C ALA A 56 1.85 1.85 -2.08
N VAL A 57 2.53 2.24 -0.99
CA VAL A 57 3.70 3.13 -1.08
C VAL A 57 4.83 2.50 -1.89
N GLU A 58 5.07 1.20 -1.71
CA GLU A 58 6.06 0.48 -2.54
C GLU A 58 5.65 0.45 -4.01
N ALA A 59 4.38 0.14 -4.30
CA ALA A 59 3.83 0.12 -5.64
C ALA A 59 3.85 1.50 -6.30
N PHE A 60 3.70 2.58 -5.54
CA PHE A 60 3.90 3.96 -6.01
C PHE A 60 5.32 4.14 -6.54
N CYS A 61 6.33 3.68 -5.78
CA CYS A 61 7.70 3.73 -6.24
C CYS A 61 7.91 2.90 -7.51
N GLN A 62 7.28 1.73 -7.62
CA GLN A 62 7.33 0.89 -8.83
C GLN A 62 6.63 1.52 -10.03
N THR A 63 5.59 2.31 -9.78
CA THR A 63 4.81 3.02 -10.81
C THR A 63 5.58 4.23 -11.34
N LEU A 64 6.07 5.08 -10.44
CA LEU A 64 6.69 6.37 -10.80
C LEU A 64 8.20 6.24 -11.07
N GLY A 65 8.88 5.35 -10.35
CA GLY A 65 10.33 5.17 -10.40
C GLY A 65 10.90 4.96 -11.79
N PRO A 66 10.41 4.00 -12.60
CA PRO A 66 10.90 3.79 -13.97
C PRO A 66 10.80 5.03 -14.85
N ALA A 67 9.71 5.80 -14.73
CA ALA A 67 9.46 6.98 -15.55
C ALA A 67 10.42 8.14 -15.22
N VAL A 68 10.72 8.35 -13.93
CA VAL A 68 11.52 9.51 -13.48
C VAL A 68 13.01 9.21 -13.33
N LEU A 69 13.40 7.95 -13.12
CA LEU A 69 14.80 7.53 -12.92
C LEU A 69 15.39 6.80 -14.13
N GLY A 70 14.57 6.41 -15.11
CA GLY A 70 15.03 5.78 -16.35
C GLY A 70 15.89 4.54 -16.10
N SER A 71 17.07 4.49 -16.72
CA SER A 71 17.98 3.34 -16.62
C SER A 71 18.48 3.05 -15.20
N ASP A 72 18.59 4.08 -14.35
CA ASP A 72 19.06 3.91 -12.97
C ASP A 72 18.06 3.10 -12.11
N TRP A 73 16.81 2.99 -12.57
CA TRP A 73 15.81 2.15 -11.93
C TRP A 73 16.22 0.67 -11.93
N THR A 74 16.60 0.15 -13.10
CA THR A 74 16.91 -1.28 -13.36
C THR A 74 18.40 -1.59 -13.38
N THR A 75 19.24 -0.59 -13.58
CA THR A 75 20.70 -0.72 -13.64
C THR A 75 21.32 -0.06 -12.41
N PRO A 76 22.30 -0.69 -11.73
CA PRO A 76 22.96 -0.06 -10.60
C PRO A 76 23.58 1.29 -11.01
N PRO A 77 23.21 2.39 -10.33
CA PRO A 77 23.88 3.67 -10.54
C PRO A 77 25.34 3.58 -10.08
N GLN A 78 26.18 4.48 -10.57
CA GLN A 78 27.60 4.49 -10.26
C GLN A 78 27.82 4.53 -8.73
N GLY A 79 28.55 3.54 -8.20
CA GLY A 79 28.83 3.40 -6.76
C GLY A 79 27.81 2.57 -5.97
N SER A 80 26.72 2.09 -6.59
CA SER A 80 25.80 1.12 -5.99
C SER A 80 26.06 -0.30 -6.49
N LYS A 81 25.89 -1.30 -5.61
CA LYS A 81 25.93 -2.73 -5.98
C LYS A 81 24.61 -3.26 -6.53
N ARG A 82 23.51 -2.51 -6.36
CA ARG A 82 22.15 -2.94 -6.73
C ARG A 82 21.36 -1.81 -7.40
N PRO A 83 20.45 -2.15 -8.33
CA PRO A 83 19.55 -1.18 -8.95
C PRO A 83 18.61 -0.52 -7.93
N ILE A 84 18.11 0.69 -8.23
CA ILE A 84 17.26 1.46 -7.32
C ILE A 84 15.94 0.73 -7.02
N GLU A 85 15.42 -0.07 -7.95
CA GLU A 85 14.27 -0.95 -7.76
C GLU A 85 14.41 -1.86 -6.51
N ARG A 86 15.64 -2.19 -6.11
CA ARG A 86 15.92 -3.07 -4.96
C ARG A 86 16.32 -2.32 -3.68
N TRP A 87 16.23 -0.99 -3.68
CA TRP A 87 16.50 -0.19 -2.48
C TRP A 87 15.33 -0.24 -1.50
N SER A 88 15.54 0.29 -0.29
CA SER A 88 14.43 0.47 0.65
C SER A 88 13.42 1.46 0.08
N VAL A 89 12.15 1.39 0.48
CA VAL A 89 11.12 2.34 0.01
C VAL A 89 11.49 3.79 0.37
N ALA A 90 12.05 4.01 1.56
CA ALA A 90 12.51 5.34 1.96
C ALA A 90 13.60 5.89 1.03
N ASP A 91 14.57 5.05 0.63
CA ASP A 91 15.63 5.45 -0.30
C ASP A 91 15.11 5.63 -1.74
N LYS A 92 14.14 4.81 -2.18
CA LYS A 92 13.44 4.98 -3.46
C LYS A 92 12.74 6.33 -3.51
N LEU A 93 11.97 6.68 -2.48
CA LEU A 93 11.28 7.97 -2.40
C LEU A 93 12.27 9.14 -2.42
N LYS A 94 13.42 9.04 -1.73
CA LYS A 94 14.48 10.06 -1.84
C LYS A 94 15.02 10.23 -3.24
N ALA A 95 15.30 9.12 -3.94
CA ALA A 95 15.80 9.15 -5.30
C ALA A 95 14.76 9.77 -6.26
N ILE A 96 13.50 9.35 -6.15
CA ILE A 96 12.37 9.90 -6.92
C ILE A 96 12.22 11.40 -6.62
N GLY A 97 12.15 11.79 -5.34
CA GLY A 97 12.04 13.18 -4.91
C GLY A 97 13.14 14.06 -5.48
N ARG A 98 14.40 13.61 -5.43
CA ARG A 98 15.52 14.32 -6.04
C ARG A 98 15.34 14.50 -7.55
N ALA A 99 14.89 13.46 -8.26
CA ALA A 99 14.69 13.51 -9.71
C ALA A 99 13.58 14.50 -10.11
N VAL A 100 12.54 14.66 -9.28
CA VAL A 100 11.39 15.54 -9.56
C VAL A 100 11.45 16.90 -8.82
N GLY A 101 12.55 17.19 -8.12
CA GLY A 101 12.74 18.47 -7.41
C GLY A 101 11.94 18.61 -6.10
N VAL A 102 11.52 17.51 -5.48
CA VAL A 102 10.81 17.50 -4.19
C VAL A 102 11.74 16.98 -3.08
N LEU A 103 11.86 17.75 -1.99
CA LEU A 103 12.62 17.33 -0.82
C LEU A 103 11.89 16.22 -0.05
N VAL A 104 12.53 15.06 0.05
CA VAL A 104 12.09 13.92 0.87
C VAL A 104 12.95 13.83 2.11
N ASP A 105 12.53 14.54 3.16
CA ASP A 105 13.16 14.51 4.49
C ASP A 105 12.47 13.49 5.41
N LEU A 106 13.13 12.36 5.68
CA LEU A 106 12.60 11.28 6.52
C LEU A 106 12.47 11.66 8.00
N GLY A 107 13.02 12.81 8.42
CA GLY A 107 12.81 13.34 9.78
C GLY A 107 11.51 14.12 9.93
N GLN A 108 10.76 14.35 8.86
CA GLN A 108 9.57 15.18 8.84
C GLN A 108 8.38 14.48 8.17
N ALA A 109 7.18 14.81 8.64
CA ALA A 109 5.95 14.35 7.99
C ALA A 109 5.85 14.93 6.56
N PRO A 110 5.34 14.16 5.58
CA PRO A 110 4.75 12.83 5.74
C PRO A 110 5.77 11.68 5.61
N TRP A 111 7.05 11.98 5.36
CA TRP A 111 8.04 10.95 5.03
C TRP A 111 8.49 10.14 6.24
N SER A 112 8.54 10.76 7.43
CA SER A 112 8.73 10.04 8.68
C SER A 112 7.64 8.98 8.89
N LEU A 113 6.40 9.29 8.52
CA LEU A 113 5.27 8.37 8.64
C LEU A 113 5.39 7.17 7.69
N VAL A 114 6.02 7.35 6.52
CA VAL A 114 6.35 6.22 5.64
C VAL A 114 7.35 5.29 6.34
N VAL A 115 8.36 5.83 7.03
CA VAL A 115 9.33 5.01 7.79
C VAL A 115 8.61 4.20 8.87
N ASP A 116 7.74 4.84 9.64
CA ASP A 116 6.96 4.18 10.69
C ASP A 116 6.03 3.09 10.12
N LEU A 117 5.38 3.36 8.99
CA LEU A 117 4.52 2.41 8.28
C LEU A 117 5.30 1.17 7.81
N MET A 118 6.47 1.36 7.19
CA MET A 118 7.28 0.24 6.72
C MET A 118 7.84 -0.57 7.89
N ALA A 119 8.22 0.09 8.99
CA ALA A 119 8.66 -0.58 10.21
C ALA A 119 7.54 -1.47 10.79
N ALA A 120 6.32 -0.94 10.92
CA ALA A 120 5.18 -1.73 11.43
C ALA A 120 4.82 -2.91 10.50
N ARG A 121 4.90 -2.73 9.19
CA ARG A 121 4.72 -3.84 8.23
C ARG A 121 5.80 -4.91 8.41
N ASP A 122 7.05 -4.51 8.62
CA ASP A 122 8.16 -5.44 8.83
C ASP A 122 8.08 -6.16 10.18
N GLU A 123 7.56 -5.51 11.23
CA GLU A 123 7.26 -6.16 12.51
C GLU A 123 6.26 -7.30 12.37
N LEU A 124 5.26 -7.17 11.49
CA LEU A 124 4.33 -8.27 11.18
C LEU A 124 4.97 -9.36 10.34
N ALA A 125 5.72 -8.98 9.31
CA ALA A 125 6.37 -9.93 8.40
C ALA A 125 7.48 -10.75 9.09
N HIS A 126 8.11 -10.16 10.10
CA HIS A 126 9.22 -10.73 10.85
C HIS A 126 8.93 -10.71 12.35
N ALA A 127 7.73 -11.12 12.74
CA ALA A 127 7.28 -11.14 14.12
C ALA A 127 8.29 -11.83 15.05
N LYS A 128 8.97 -11.04 15.88
CA LYS A 128 9.86 -11.54 16.92
C LYS A 128 9.10 -11.60 18.22
N HIS A 129 9.39 -12.62 19.02
CA HIS A 129 8.93 -12.65 20.39
C HIS A 129 9.56 -11.47 21.14
N LEU A 130 8.74 -10.50 21.57
CA LEU A 130 9.20 -9.46 22.49
C LEU A 130 9.69 -10.17 23.76
N SER A 131 10.82 -9.69 24.30
CA SER A 131 11.53 -10.17 25.49
C SER A 131 10.67 -10.88 26.55
N SER A 132 11.23 -11.87 27.23
CA SER A 132 10.63 -12.62 28.35
C SER A 132 10.24 -11.79 29.58
N GLU A 133 10.45 -10.48 29.55
CA GLU A 133 10.03 -9.56 30.61
C GLU A 133 8.49 -9.47 30.67
N ARG A 134 7.95 -10.17 31.66
CA ARG A 134 6.52 -10.11 31.99
C ARG A 134 6.21 -8.74 32.54
N THR A 135 5.46 -7.95 31.78
CA THR A 135 4.87 -6.71 32.28
C THR A 135 3.48 -7.01 32.82
N THR A 136 3.23 -6.71 34.09
CA THR A 136 1.87 -6.77 34.67
C THR A 136 1.09 -5.53 34.26
N ILE A 137 -0.08 -5.73 33.67
CA ILE A 137 -0.97 -4.66 33.24
C ILE A 137 -2.26 -4.74 34.08
N ASN A 138 -2.58 -3.67 34.81
CA ASN A 138 -3.85 -3.52 35.53
C ASN A 138 -4.73 -2.55 34.74
N LEU A 139 -5.86 -3.05 34.20
CA LEU A 139 -6.81 -2.27 33.40
C LEU A 139 -8.23 -2.54 33.90
N THR A 140 -9.05 -1.49 33.90
CA THR A 140 -10.50 -1.57 34.11
C THR A 140 -11.16 -1.03 32.85
N LEU A 141 -11.99 -1.84 32.20
CA LEU A 141 -12.63 -1.52 30.93
C LEU A 141 -14.14 -1.78 31.03
N ASP A 142 -14.94 -0.88 30.46
CA ASP A 142 -16.36 -1.11 30.28
C ASP A 142 -16.58 -2.01 29.06
N VAL A 143 -17.20 -3.18 29.27
CA VAL A 143 -17.47 -4.15 28.22
C VAL A 143 -18.97 -4.19 27.94
N PRO A 144 -19.44 -3.74 26.77
CA PRO A 144 -20.85 -3.81 26.41
C PRO A 144 -21.25 -5.27 26.15
N ALA A 145 -22.34 -5.73 26.78
CA ALA A 145 -22.94 -7.02 26.43
C ALA A 145 -23.54 -6.96 25.01
N PRO A 146 -23.40 -8.00 24.17
CA PRO A 146 -22.89 -9.35 24.46
C PRO A 146 -21.41 -9.58 24.05
N VAL A 147 -20.58 -8.54 23.98
CA VAL A 147 -19.19 -8.66 23.50
C VAL A 147 -18.33 -9.45 24.49
N ASP A 148 -17.46 -10.32 23.98
CA ASP A 148 -16.47 -11.04 24.80
C ASP A 148 -15.45 -10.05 25.41
N PRO A 149 -15.32 -9.95 26.75
CA PRO A 149 -14.31 -9.12 27.40
C PRO A 149 -12.87 -9.38 26.93
N TYR A 150 -12.55 -10.63 26.54
CA TYR A 150 -11.22 -10.97 26.04
C TYR A 150 -10.92 -10.33 24.69
N ASP A 151 -11.92 -10.16 23.83
CA ASP A 151 -11.73 -9.48 22.55
C ASP A 151 -11.50 -7.98 22.75
N VAL A 152 -12.22 -7.36 23.69
CA VAL A 152 -12.00 -5.96 24.08
C VAL A 152 -10.59 -5.75 24.64
N ILE A 153 -10.15 -6.62 25.56
CA ILE A 153 -8.79 -6.54 26.12
C ILE A 153 -7.72 -6.78 25.04
N ARG A 154 -7.89 -7.79 24.16
CA ARG A 154 -6.95 -8.06 23.06
C ARG A 154 -6.81 -6.84 22.14
N HIS A 155 -7.92 -6.23 21.78
CA HIS A 155 -7.93 -5.02 20.95
C HIS A 155 -7.20 -3.88 21.65
N HIS A 156 -7.49 -3.60 22.92
CA HIS A 156 -6.83 -2.54 23.69
C HIS A 156 -5.33 -2.77 23.86
N LEU A 157 -4.91 -4.00 24.20
CA LEU A 157 -3.49 -4.35 24.33
C LEU A 157 -2.76 -4.21 23.00
N ARG A 158 -3.38 -4.67 21.90
CA ARG A 158 -2.81 -4.52 20.57
C ARG A 158 -2.64 -3.04 20.21
N ASP A 159 -3.65 -2.20 20.42
CA ASP A 159 -3.56 -0.76 20.08
C ASP A 159 -2.47 -0.05 20.90
N ARG A 160 -2.25 -0.49 22.14
CA ARG A 160 -1.16 0.02 22.97
C ARG A 160 0.21 -0.45 22.48
N MET A 161 0.34 -1.70 22.06
CA MET A 161 1.62 -2.29 21.64
C MET A 161 1.97 -1.92 20.20
N PHE A 162 0.96 -1.79 19.34
CA PHE A 162 1.08 -1.56 17.90
C PHE A 162 0.11 -0.45 17.47
N PRO A 163 0.40 0.83 17.80
CA PRO A 163 -0.53 1.95 17.60
C PRO A 163 -1.00 2.12 16.15
N LEU A 164 -0.18 1.75 15.16
CA LEU A 164 -0.54 1.83 13.75
C LEU A 164 -1.60 0.80 13.33
N HIS A 165 -1.88 -0.22 14.15
CA HIS A 165 -3.00 -1.14 13.91
C HIS A 165 -4.36 -0.56 14.31
N ASN A 166 -4.39 0.61 14.96
CA ASN A 166 -5.63 1.33 15.20
C ASN A 166 -6.06 2.03 13.90
N ILE A 167 -7.29 1.76 13.45
CA ILE A 167 -7.77 2.27 12.15
C ILE A 167 -7.78 3.81 12.06
N THR A 168 -8.06 4.49 13.17
CA THR A 168 -8.13 5.96 13.19
C THR A 168 -6.74 6.57 12.99
N VAL A 169 -5.72 5.97 13.63
CA VAL A 169 -4.33 6.36 13.46
C VAL A 169 -3.86 6.06 12.04
N LEU A 170 -4.18 4.87 11.52
CA LEU A 170 -3.81 4.47 10.17
C LEU A 170 -4.42 5.37 9.08
N ASP A 171 -5.67 5.81 9.24
CA ASP A 171 -6.30 6.71 8.27
C ASP A 171 -5.68 8.10 8.25
N ALA A 172 -5.39 8.68 9.43
CA ALA A 172 -4.67 9.97 9.50
C ALA A 172 -3.30 9.87 8.84
N LEU A 173 -2.54 8.81 9.16
CA LEU A 173 -1.24 8.52 8.56
C LEU A 173 -1.35 8.33 7.03
N SER A 174 -2.36 7.58 6.57
CA SER A 174 -2.55 7.33 5.14
C SER A 174 -2.84 8.62 4.37
N ALA A 175 -3.66 9.52 4.94
CA ALA A 175 -3.97 10.80 4.30
C ALA A 175 -2.72 11.69 4.16
N ASP A 176 -1.87 11.75 5.18
CA ASP A 176 -0.62 12.53 5.13
C ASP A 176 0.36 11.93 4.11
N ILE A 177 0.50 10.61 4.09
CA ILE A 177 1.33 9.91 3.09
C ILE A 177 0.80 10.19 1.68
N ASP A 178 -0.50 10.06 1.44
CA ASP A 178 -1.12 10.31 0.13
C ASP A 178 -0.86 11.74 -0.35
N ALA A 179 -0.96 12.73 0.55
CA ALA A 179 -0.58 14.10 0.24
C ALA A 179 0.90 14.23 -0.18
N GLY A 180 1.80 13.49 0.46
CA GLY A 180 3.21 13.40 0.05
C GLY A 180 3.39 12.77 -1.32
N LEU A 181 2.75 11.63 -1.57
CA LEU A 181 2.85 10.91 -2.84
C LEU A 181 2.27 11.72 -4.01
N ARG A 182 1.14 12.43 -3.81
CA ARG A 182 0.56 13.33 -4.81
C ARG A 182 1.48 14.50 -5.16
N ARG A 183 2.25 15.02 -4.18
CA ARG A 183 3.29 16.04 -4.47
C ARG A 183 4.38 15.50 -5.39
N LEU A 184 4.86 14.28 -5.16
CA LEU A 184 5.83 13.63 -6.04
C LEU A 184 5.25 13.38 -7.44
N TRP A 185 4.02 12.88 -7.50
CA TRP A 185 3.31 12.61 -8.76
C TRP A 185 3.14 13.86 -9.62
N THR A 186 2.66 14.94 -9.00
CA THR A 186 2.44 16.22 -9.70
C THR A 186 3.77 16.85 -10.12
N ALA A 187 4.80 16.77 -9.27
CA ALA A 187 6.13 17.28 -9.59
C ALA A 187 6.80 16.50 -10.75
N ALA A 188 6.44 15.23 -10.94
CA ALA A 188 6.84 14.45 -12.10
C ALA A 188 6.11 14.83 -13.41
N GLY A 189 5.17 15.80 -13.35
CA GLY A 189 4.41 16.28 -14.50
C GLY A 189 3.13 15.50 -14.79
N HIS A 190 2.73 14.57 -13.92
CA HIS A 190 1.46 13.86 -14.09
C HIS A 190 0.30 14.68 -13.50
N PRO A 191 -0.87 14.73 -14.17
CA PRO A 191 -2.05 15.38 -13.60
C PRO A 191 -2.53 14.68 -12.33
N ASP A 192 -3.01 15.44 -11.34
CA ASP A 192 -3.48 14.88 -10.07
C ASP A 192 -4.66 13.90 -10.24
N HIS A 193 -5.56 14.16 -11.19
CA HIS A 193 -6.71 13.29 -11.45
C HIS A 193 -6.34 11.91 -12.03
N THR A 194 -5.10 11.71 -12.50
CA THR A 194 -4.61 10.41 -12.97
C THR A 194 -3.93 9.59 -11.89
N PHE A 195 -3.77 10.14 -10.67
CA PHE A 195 -3.11 9.47 -9.55
C PHE A 195 -3.78 8.14 -9.17
N ASP A 196 -5.12 8.09 -9.26
CA ASP A 196 -5.92 6.92 -8.89
C ASP A 196 -6.30 6.03 -10.11
N GLN A 197 -5.68 6.25 -11.28
CA GLN A 197 -6.00 5.50 -12.50
C GLN A 197 -5.12 4.25 -12.63
N ALA A 198 -5.71 3.05 -12.46
CA ALA A 198 -4.99 1.77 -12.49
C ALA A 198 -4.33 1.41 -13.85
N GLY A 199 -4.57 2.20 -14.89
CA GLY A 199 -4.00 1.98 -16.21
C GLY A 199 -4.89 2.40 -17.35
N MET A 200 -4.40 2.17 -18.57
CA MET A 200 -5.17 2.29 -19.81
C MET A 200 -5.10 0.96 -20.55
N THR A 201 -6.21 0.58 -21.17
CA THR A 201 -6.24 -0.57 -22.09
C THR A 201 -6.85 -0.14 -23.41
N HIS A 202 -6.23 -0.57 -24.49
CA HIS A 202 -6.76 -0.43 -25.83
C HIS A 202 -6.83 -1.82 -26.46
N TRP A 203 -8.00 -2.20 -26.97
CA TRP A 203 -8.23 -3.51 -27.58
C TRP A 203 -8.88 -3.36 -28.94
N THR A 204 -8.44 -4.18 -29.89
CA THR A 204 -9.04 -4.35 -31.21
C THR A 204 -9.34 -5.82 -31.43
N GLY A 205 -10.53 -6.14 -31.92
CA GLY A 205 -10.98 -7.51 -32.15
C GLY A 205 -11.19 -7.78 -33.65
N THR A 206 -10.71 -8.92 -34.13
CA THR A 206 -10.95 -9.39 -35.51
C THR A 206 -11.48 -10.82 -35.50
N ALA A 207 -12.58 -11.05 -36.24
CA ALA A 207 -13.10 -12.40 -36.42
C ALA A 207 -12.07 -13.25 -37.17
N VAL A 208 -11.84 -14.46 -36.67
CA VAL A 208 -10.91 -15.43 -37.25
C VAL A 208 -11.74 -16.56 -37.86
N PRO A 209 -11.45 -16.98 -39.10
CA PRO A 209 -12.07 -18.17 -39.67
C PRO A 209 -11.87 -19.39 -38.75
N PRO A 210 -12.81 -20.36 -38.78
CA PRO A 210 -12.73 -21.58 -37.97
C PRO A 210 -11.45 -22.38 -38.21
#